data_AF-A0A8S0R647-F1
#
_entry.id   AF-A0A8S0R647-F1
#
_cell.length_a   1.000
_cell.length_b   1.000
_cell.length_c   1.000
_cell.angle_alpha   90.00
_cell.angle_beta   90.00
_cell.angle_gamma   90.00
#
_symmetry.space_group_name_H-M   'P 1'
#
loop_
_entity.id
_entity.type
_entity.pdbx_description
1 polymer ?
#
loop_
_entity_poly.entity_id
_entity_poly.type
_entity_poly.pdbx_seq_one_letter_code
_entity_poly.pdbx_strand_id
1 'polypeptide(L)'
;MALASDDRQATSICNHCDRAIPSSNMDLHFAHCSRNLEKCKVCDDMVPKIFAEEHFLSTHAPVACTLCSEKMERDVLDVHKGENCPQRIVTCEYCEFPLPAIDLFKHQEVCGNRTELCPLCHKYIRLREMNGHESRCNSVVNNVAESSRNTRQPDRDRGGAQRRPQHEFSPRMLLYTIAITGIAVLLGSLFFQRKPGDNEMH
;
A
#
# COMPACT_ATOMS: atom_id res chain seq x y z
N MET A 1 45.32 -21.31 47.90
CA MET A 1 45.36 -20.90 46.48
C MET A 1 44.96 -22.12 45.66
N ALA A 2 43.70 -22.18 45.22
CA ALA A 2 43.22 -23.26 44.34
C ALA A 2 43.44 -22.79 42.90
N LEU A 3 44.25 -23.54 42.16
CA LEU A 3 44.50 -23.30 40.75
C LEU A 3 43.21 -23.60 39.98
N ALA A 4 42.59 -22.57 39.42
CA ALA A 4 41.59 -22.72 38.38
C ALA A 4 42.30 -23.26 37.14
N SER A 5 42.18 -24.56 36.90
CA SER A 5 42.56 -25.19 35.63
C SER A 5 41.59 -24.69 34.55
N ASP A 6 42.03 -23.65 33.85
CA ASP A 6 41.47 -23.16 32.58
C ASP A 6 41.71 -24.25 31.52
N ASP A 7 40.78 -25.21 31.46
CA ASP A 7 40.75 -26.29 30.48
C ASP A 7 40.38 -25.72 29.11
N ARG A 8 41.35 -25.06 28.46
CA ARG A 8 41.24 -24.60 27.08
C ARG A 8 41.26 -25.81 26.16
N GLN A 9 40.11 -26.43 25.97
CA GLN A 9 39.95 -27.44 24.92
C GLN A 9 40.31 -26.78 23.58
N ALA A 10 41.39 -27.26 22.95
CA ALA A 10 41.77 -26.80 21.62
C ALA A 10 40.58 -27.03 20.67
N THR A 11 40.18 -26.00 19.94
CA THR A 11 39.10 -26.07 18.94
C THR A 11 39.66 -25.90 17.55
N SER A 12 39.11 -26.64 16.59
CA SER A 12 39.39 -26.54 15.17
C SER A 12 38.10 -26.27 14.38
N ILE A 13 38.22 -25.59 13.24
CA ILE A 13 37.08 -25.25 12.39
C ILE A 13 36.73 -26.44 11.49
N CYS A 14 35.45 -26.80 11.42
CA CYS A 14 34.96 -27.81 10.49
C CYS A 14 34.82 -27.24 9.08
N ASN A 15 35.54 -27.78 8.09
CA ASN A 15 35.49 -27.31 6.69
C ASN A 15 34.11 -27.47 5.99
N HIS A 16 33.15 -28.15 6.62
CA HIS A 16 31.83 -28.38 6.05
C HIS A 16 30.77 -27.39 6.58
N CYS A 17 30.77 -27.10 7.90
CA CYS A 17 29.81 -26.18 8.52
C CYS A 17 30.43 -24.90 9.08
N ASP A 18 31.75 -24.72 8.94
CA ASP A 18 32.55 -23.59 9.42
C ASP A 18 32.43 -23.29 10.91
N ARG A 19 31.96 -24.27 11.70
CA ARG A 19 31.83 -24.16 13.16
C ARG A 19 33.12 -24.57 13.86
N ALA A 20 33.47 -23.84 14.93
CA ALA A 20 34.53 -24.25 15.86
C ALA A 20 34.06 -25.44 16.71
N ILE A 21 34.80 -26.53 16.65
CA ILE A 21 34.47 -27.79 17.31
C ILE A 21 35.72 -28.25 18.08
N PRO A 22 35.59 -28.83 19.29
CA PRO A 22 36.74 -29.35 20.03
C PRO A 22 37.55 -30.32 19.17
N SER A 23 38.87 -30.12 19.12
CA SER A 23 39.79 -30.87 18.26
C SER A 23 39.73 -32.38 18.52
N SER A 24 39.46 -32.80 19.76
CA SER A 24 39.29 -34.21 20.13
C SER A 24 38.07 -34.88 19.48
N ASN A 25 37.06 -34.11 19.09
CA ASN A 25 35.76 -34.63 18.62
C ASN A 25 35.52 -34.35 17.13
N MET A 26 36.52 -33.85 16.40
CA MET A 26 36.38 -33.41 15.01
C MET A 26 35.92 -34.51 14.07
N ASP A 27 36.50 -35.71 14.15
CA ASP A 27 36.19 -36.79 13.22
C ASP A 27 34.75 -37.26 13.36
N LEU A 28 34.28 -37.40 14.62
CA LEU A 28 32.90 -37.74 14.92
C LEU A 28 31.94 -36.64 14.44
N HIS A 29 32.28 -35.38 14.71
CA HIS A 29 31.50 -34.25 14.23
C HIS A 29 31.45 -34.22 12.70
N PHE A 30 32.58 -34.36 12.00
CA PHE A 30 32.66 -34.28 10.55
C PHE A 30 31.85 -35.38 9.88
N ALA A 31 31.92 -36.62 10.39
CA ALA A 31 31.11 -37.73 9.89
C ALA A 31 29.60 -37.46 10.03
N HIS A 32 29.16 -36.86 11.13
CA HIS A 32 27.75 -36.48 11.31
C HIS A 32 27.37 -35.28 10.45
N CYS A 33 28.19 -34.23 10.46
CA CYS A 33 27.98 -32.96 9.78
C CYS A 33 27.84 -33.16 8.26
N SER A 34 28.81 -33.84 7.63
CA SER A 34 28.84 -34.07 6.17
C SER A 34 27.69 -34.96 5.68
N ARG A 35 27.24 -35.90 6.52
CA ARG A 35 26.13 -36.82 6.19
C ARG A 35 24.78 -36.13 6.31
N ASN A 36 24.56 -35.38 7.39
CA ASN A 36 23.22 -34.94 7.79
C ASN A 36 22.91 -33.47 7.51
N LEU A 37 23.92 -32.62 7.35
CA LEU A 37 23.74 -31.19 7.10
C LEU A 37 24.18 -30.85 5.68
N GLU A 38 23.68 -29.74 5.14
CA GLU A 38 24.14 -29.11 3.91
C GLU A 38 23.97 -27.59 3.99
N LYS A 39 24.73 -26.84 3.19
CA LYS A 39 24.56 -25.39 3.07
C LYS A 39 23.40 -25.08 2.12
N CYS A 40 22.49 -24.22 2.53
CA CYS A 40 21.44 -23.69 1.67
C CYS A 40 22.08 -22.90 0.52
N LYS A 41 21.63 -23.13 -0.72
CA LYS A 41 22.18 -22.46 -1.91
C LYS A 41 21.73 -21.00 -2.07
N VAL A 42 20.82 -20.53 -1.22
CA VAL A 42 20.22 -19.20 -1.31
C VAL A 42 20.72 -18.29 -0.18
N CYS A 43 20.77 -18.78 1.06
CA CYS A 43 21.23 -18.00 2.23
C CYS A 43 22.53 -18.51 2.88
N ASP A 44 23.15 -19.57 2.34
CA ASP A 44 24.35 -20.22 2.88
C ASP A 44 24.23 -20.82 4.30
N ASP A 45 23.04 -20.81 4.90
CA ASP A 45 22.78 -21.41 6.21
C ASP A 45 22.98 -22.94 6.20
N MET A 46 23.49 -23.48 7.31
CA MET A 46 23.61 -24.93 7.50
C MET A 46 22.28 -25.54 7.94
N VAL A 47 21.64 -26.30 7.05
CA VAL A 47 20.32 -26.92 7.25
C VAL A 47 20.45 -28.44 7.25
N PRO A 48 19.70 -29.19 8.08
CA PRO A 48 19.63 -30.63 7.96
C PRO A 48 19.02 -31.05 6.62
N LYS A 49 19.66 -31.98 5.91
CA LYS A 49 19.23 -32.43 4.58
C LYS A 49 17.77 -32.89 4.52
N ILE A 50 17.30 -33.53 5.59
CA ILE A 50 15.91 -33.98 5.71
C ILE A 50 14.90 -32.82 5.73
N PHE A 51 15.32 -31.62 6.14
CA PHE A 51 14.49 -30.42 6.23
C PHE A 51 14.87 -29.36 5.18
N ALA A 52 15.78 -29.67 4.25
CA ALA A 52 16.24 -28.71 3.25
C ALA A 52 15.10 -28.20 2.35
N GLU A 53 14.19 -29.10 1.95
CA GLU A 53 13.00 -28.75 1.17
C GLU A 53 12.03 -27.87 1.97
N GLU A 54 11.77 -28.22 3.24
CA GLU A 54 10.90 -27.42 4.11
C GLU A 54 11.48 -26.02 4.36
N HIS A 55 12.78 -25.91 4.58
CA HIS A 55 13.49 -24.64 4.69
C HIS A 55 13.33 -23.80 3.42
N PHE A 56 13.51 -24.41 2.25
CA PHE A 56 13.30 -23.71 0.98
C PHE A 56 11.85 -23.21 0.84
N LEU A 57 10.86 -24.06 1.07
CA LEU A 57 9.44 -23.72 0.95
C LEU A 57 8.99 -22.62 1.92
N SER A 58 9.54 -22.61 3.14
CA SER A 58 9.18 -21.64 4.17
C SER A 58 9.92 -20.30 4.05
N THR A 59 11.15 -20.33 3.52
CA THR A 59 12.09 -19.18 3.57
C THR A 59 12.31 -18.55 2.19
N HIS A 60 12.45 -19.35 1.14
CA HIS A 60 12.91 -18.91 -0.17
C HIS A 60 11.89 -19.09 -1.30
N ALA A 61 10.89 -19.95 -1.12
CA ALA A 61 9.95 -20.23 -2.18
C ALA A 61 9.15 -18.96 -2.56
N PRO A 62 8.96 -18.73 -3.87
CA PRO A 62 8.15 -17.62 -4.35
C PRO A 62 6.74 -17.63 -3.76
N VAL A 63 6.28 -16.47 -3.36
CA VAL A 63 4.94 -16.22 -2.79
C VAL A 63 4.07 -15.55 -3.85
N ALA A 64 2.78 -15.91 -3.85
CA ALA A 64 1.82 -15.29 -4.75
C ALA A 64 1.29 -13.97 -4.17
N CYS A 65 1.20 -12.94 -5.02
CA CYS A 65 0.52 -11.71 -4.68
C CYS A 65 -0.99 -11.96 -4.49
N THR A 66 -1.56 -11.48 -3.39
CA THR A 66 -2.98 -11.67 -3.07
C THR A 66 -3.93 -10.89 -3.98
N LEU A 67 -3.43 -9.89 -4.71
CA LEU A 67 -4.23 -9.03 -5.58
C LEU A 67 -4.24 -9.51 -7.04
N CYS A 68 -3.09 -9.94 -7.57
CA CYS A 68 -2.95 -10.35 -8.97
C CYS A 68 -2.58 -11.83 -9.19
N SER A 69 -2.32 -12.58 -8.12
CA SER A 69 -1.91 -14.00 -8.15
C SER A 69 -0.56 -14.30 -8.82
N GLU A 70 0.20 -13.27 -9.20
CA GLU A 70 1.55 -13.42 -9.74
C GLU A 70 2.52 -13.89 -8.64
N LYS A 71 3.42 -14.82 -8.98
CA LYS A 71 4.43 -15.35 -8.04
C LYS A 71 5.71 -14.54 -8.11
N MET A 72 6.26 -14.19 -6.97
CA MET A 72 7.50 -13.41 -6.84
C MET A 72 8.25 -13.77 -5.56
N GLU A 73 9.50 -13.30 -5.45
CA GLU A 73 10.30 -13.43 -4.24
C GLU A 73 9.66 -12.63 -3.08
N ARG A 74 9.88 -13.11 -1.84
CA ARG A 74 9.18 -12.58 -0.66
C ARG A 74 9.61 -11.15 -0.32
N ASP A 75 10.87 -10.81 -0.56
CA ASP A 75 11.46 -9.48 -0.37
C ASP A 75 10.92 -8.44 -1.37
N VAL A 76 10.55 -8.87 -2.59
CA VAL A 76 9.96 -7.99 -3.61
C VAL A 76 8.44 -7.83 -3.44
N LEU A 77 7.77 -8.70 -2.69
CA LEU A 77 6.30 -8.73 -2.58
C LEU A 77 5.71 -7.39 -2.09
N ASP A 78 6.34 -6.74 -1.12
CA ASP A 78 5.83 -5.48 -0.55
C ASP A 78 5.93 -4.33 -1.55
N VAL A 79 7.07 -4.22 -2.25
CA VAL A 79 7.27 -3.25 -3.34
C VAL A 79 6.32 -3.53 -4.49
N HIS A 80 6.09 -4.80 -4.82
CA HIS A 80 5.09 -5.17 -5.81
C HIS A 80 3.70 -4.67 -5.41
N LYS A 81 3.22 -4.98 -4.20
CA LYS A 81 1.89 -4.56 -3.74
C LYS A 81 1.71 -3.05 -3.72
N GLY A 82 2.74 -2.31 -3.32
CA GLY A 82 2.69 -0.85 -3.22
C GLY A 82 2.77 -0.13 -4.56
N GLU A 83 3.61 -0.59 -5.48
CA GLU A 83 4.00 0.22 -6.64
C GLU A 83 3.76 -0.46 -7.98
N ASN A 84 3.97 -1.77 -8.07
CA ASN A 84 4.00 -2.47 -9.36
C ASN A 84 2.72 -3.25 -9.66
N CYS A 85 1.95 -3.63 -8.65
CA CYS A 85 0.80 -4.50 -8.80
C CYS A 85 -0.26 -3.80 -9.67
N PRO A 86 -0.70 -4.41 -10.78
CA PRO A 86 -1.71 -3.82 -11.65
C PRO A 86 -3.09 -3.73 -10.97
N GLN A 87 -3.31 -4.56 -9.95
CA GLN A 87 -4.54 -4.61 -9.16
C GLN A 87 -4.47 -3.75 -7.88
N ARG A 88 -3.37 -3.00 -7.65
CA ARG A 88 -3.31 -2.06 -6.53
C ARG A 88 -4.36 -0.96 -6.71
N ILE A 89 -4.91 -0.48 -5.60
CA ILE A 89 -5.87 0.61 -5.62
C ILE A 89 -5.13 1.94 -5.69
N VAL A 90 -5.50 2.75 -6.68
CA VAL A 90 -5.03 4.12 -6.89
C VAL A 90 -6.22 5.04 -7.06
N THR A 91 -6.05 6.33 -6.81
CA THR A 91 -7.12 7.32 -6.96
C THR A 91 -6.99 8.08 -8.28
N CYS A 92 -8.12 8.32 -8.93
CA CYS A 92 -8.17 9.21 -10.09
C CYS A 92 -7.81 10.66 -9.69
N GLU A 93 -6.86 11.28 -10.38
CA GLU A 93 -6.45 12.68 -10.11
C GLU A 93 -7.54 13.73 -10.36
N TYR A 94 -8.61 13.37 -11.11
CA TYR A 94 -9.68 14.30 -11.47
C TYR A 94 -10.91 14.23 -10.59
N CYS A 95 -11.26 13.03 -10.10
CA CYS A 95 -12.49 12.82 -9.32
C CYS A 95 -12.27 12.05 -8.01
N GLU A 96 -11.01 11.76 -7.67
CA GLU A 96 -10.60 11.07 -6.45
C GLU A 96 -11.18 9.67 -6.27
N PHE A 97 -11.82 9.12 -7.31
CA PHE A 97 -12.41 7.79 -7.27
C PHE A 97 -11.31 6.72 -7.13
N PRO A 98 -11.41 5.80 -6.16
CA PRO A 98 -10.46 4.70 -6.00
C PRO A 98 -10.76 3.56 -6.97
N LEU A 99 -9.75 3.11 -7.71
CA LEU A 99 -9.87 2.03 -8.68
C LEU A 99 -8.55 1.25 -8.86
N PRO A 100 -8.59 0.03 -9.43
CA PRO A 100 -7.37 -0.69 -9.80
C PRO A 100 -6.49 0.10 -10.77
N ALA A 101 -5.17 0.03 -10.59
CA ALA A 101 -4.21 0.75 -11.43
C ALA A 101 -4.33 0.40 -12.93
N ILE A 102 -4.69 -0.85 -13.24
CA ILE A 102 -4.94 -1.30 -14.62
C ILE A 102 -6.08 -0.54 -15.32
N ASP A 103 -7.06 -0.06 -14.56
CA ASP A 103 -8.24 0.63 -15.10
C ASP A 103 -8.09 2.16 -15.07
N LEU A 104 -7.08 2.69 -14.38
CA LEU A 104 -6.88 4.13 -14.16
C LEU A 104 -6.82 4.91 -15.47
N PHE A 105 -6.01 4.46 -16.43
CA PHE A 105 -5.82 5.18 -17.70
C PHE A 105 -7.14 5.32 -18.48
N LYS A 106 -7.85 4.20 -18.67
CA LYS A 106 -9.14 4.18 -19.36
C LYS A 106 -10.17 5.06 -18.67
N HIS A 107 -10.18 5.04 -17.34
CA HIS A 107 -11.03 5.91 -16.55
C HIS A 107 -10.67 7.40 -16.74
N GLN A 108 -9.39 7.76 -16.71
CA GLN A 108 -8.91 9.14 -16.87
C GLN A 108 -9.18 9.72 -18.25
N GLU A 109 -9.19 8.91 -19.31
CA GLU A 109 -9.58 9.34 -20.66
C GLU A 109 -11.01 9.87 -20.71
N VAL A 110 -11.94 9.22 -20.00
CA VAL A 110 -13.34 9.65 -19.94
C VAL A 110 -13.55 10.71 -18.86
N CYS A 111 -13.02 10.48 -17.66
CA CYS A 111 -13.21 11.35 -16.51
C CYS A 111 -12.60 12.73 -16.73
N GLY A 112 -11.40 12.82 -17.32
CA GLY A 112 -10.73 14.11 -17.55
C GLY A 112 -11.47 15.02 -18.55
N ASN A 113 -12.27 14.43 -19.44
CA ASN A 113 -13.09 15.15 -20.42
C ASN A 113 -14.43 15.65 -19.84
N ARG A 114 -14.83 15.18 -18.65
CA ARG A 114 -16.01 15.72 -17.96
C ARG A 114 -15.75 17.18 -17.59
N THR A 115 -16.78 18.01 -17.70
CA THR A 115 -16.72 19.42 -17.35
C THR A 115 -17.43 19.70 -16.04
N GLU A 116 -16.86 20.56 -15.22
CA GLU A 116 -17.48 21.11 -14.02
C GLU A 116 -17.57 22.62 -14.10
N LEU A 117 -18.55 23.18 -13.40
CA LEU A 117 -18.78 24.62 -13.36
C LEU A 117 -17.77 25.27 -12.42
N CYS A 118 -16.94 26.18 -12.94
CA CYS A 118 -16.06 26.97 -12.09
C CYS A 118 -16.88 27.88 -11.17
N PRO A 119 -16.67 27.87 -9.84
CA PRO A 119 -17.42 28.71 -8.90
C PRO A 119 -17.11 30.21 -9.02
N LEU A 120 -15.96 30.58 -9.61
CA LEU A 120 -15.53 31.97 -9.72
C LEU A 120 -16.02 32.63 -11.01
N CYS A 121 -15.84 31.97 -12.15
CA CYS A 121 -16.18 32.54 -13.45
C CYS A 121 -17.45 31.95 -14.09
N HIS A 122 -18.08 30.95 -13.46
CA HIS A 122 -19.29 30.25 -13.94
C HIS A 122 -19.17 29.67 -15.36
N LYS A 123 -17.94 29.36 -15.79
CA LYS A 123 -17.69 28.63 -17.05
C LYS A 123 -17.56 27.14 -16.78
N TYR A 124 -18.03 26.32 -17.72
CA TYR A 124 -17.77 24.90 -17.72
C TYR A 124 -16.35 24.65 -18.19
N ILE A 125 -15.53 24.07 -17.32
CA ILE A 125 -14.12 23.77 -17.55
C ILE A 125 -13.93 22.25 -17.42
N ARG A 126 -13.15 21.65 -18.31
CA ARG A 126 -12.82 20.22 -18.22
C ARG A 126 -12.00 19.94 -16.97
N LEU A 127 -12.22 18.80 -16.33
CA LEU A 127 -11.51 18.43 -15.10
C LEU A 127 -9.98 18.42 -15.30
N ARG A 128 -9.49 17.91 -16.43
CA ARG A 128 -8.05 17.94 -16.76
C ARG A 128 -7.47 19.36 -16.88
N GLU A 129 -8.30 20.33 -17.23
CA GLU A 129 -7.92 21.73 -17.42
C GLU A 129 -8.16 22.57 -16.16
N MET A 130 -8.82 22.03 -15.14
CA MET A 130 -9.29 22.77 -13.96
C MET A 130 -8.12 23.37 -13.15
N ASN A 131 -7.07 22.60 -12.87
CA ASN A 131 -5.89 23.09 -12.14
C ASN A 131 -5.22 24.27 -12.87
N GLY A 132 -5.12 24.19 -14.21
CA GLY A 132 -4.58 25.27 -15.03
C GLY A 132 -5.51 26.48 -15.06
N HIS A 133 -6.82 26.25 -15.08
CA HIS A 133 -7.83 27.30 -15.02
C HIS A 133 -7.82 28.05 -13.69
N GLU A 134 -7.77 27.35 -12.55
CA GLU A 134 -7.80 27.92 -11.21
C GLU A 134 -6.71 28.98 -11.02
N SER A 135 -5.49 28.68 -11.45
CA SER A 135 -4.34 29.61 -11.38
C SER A 135 -4.52 30.91 -12.20
N ARG A 136 -5.39 30.90 -13.21
CA ARG A 136 -5.62 32.02 -14.14
C ARG A 136 -7.07 32.49 -14.11
N CYS A 137 -7.86 32.03 -13.14
CA CYS A 137 -9.28 32.27 -13.12
C CYS A 137 -9.54 33.72 -12.72
N ASN A 138 -9.90 34.53 -13.72
CA ASN A 138 -10.32 35.89 -13.46
C ASN A 138 -11.80 35.85 -13.04
N SER A 139 -12.10 36.31 -11.83
CA SER A 139 -13.44 36.43 -11.23
C SER A 139 -14.34 37.45 -11.93
N VAL A 140 -14.03 37.85 -13.17
CA VAL A 140 -14.85 38.78 -13.93
C VAL A 140 -16.10 38.00 -14.34
N VAL A 141 -17.11 38.10 -13.49
CA VAL A 141 -18.48 37.67 -13.74
C VAL A 141 -18.96 38.47 -14.95
N ASN A 142 -18.77 37.91 -16.14
CA ASN A 142 -19.47 38.40 -17.31
C ASN A 142 -20.92 37.96 -17.17
N ASN A 143 -21.69 38.75 -16.42
CA ASN A 143 -23.13 38.87 -16.60
C ASN A 143 -23.39 39.52 -17.97
N VAL A 144 -23.01 38.83 -19.03
CA VAL A 144 -23.57 39.09 -20.35
C VAL A 144 -24.36 37.84 -20.64
N ALA A 145 -25.65 37.94 -20.32
CA ALA A 145 -26.68 37.12 -20.92
C ALA A 145 -26.34 36.98 -22.41
N GLU A 146 -26.08 35.75 -22.84
CA GLU A 146 -25.89 35.43 -24.24
C GLU A 146 -27.26 35.48 -24.92
N SER A 147 -27.80 36.70 -25.00
CA SER A 147 -28.88 37.09 -25.87
C SER A 147 -28.26 37.54 -27.18
N SER A 148 -27.92 36.58 -28.03
CA SER A 148 -27.88 36.83 -29.47
C SER A 148 -28.37 35.61 -30.22
N ARG A 149 -29.69 35.65 -30.47
CA ARG A 149 -30.32 34.90 -31.55
C ARG A 149 -29.66 35.31 -32.88
N ASN A 150 -29.14 34.36 -33.66
CA ASN A 150 -29.67 34.13 -35.01
C ASN A 150 -29.08 32.90 -35.74
N THR A 151 -30.01 32.01 -36.12
CA THR A 151 -30.07 31.16 -37.33
C THR A 151 -28.94 30.16 -37.65
N ARG A 152 -29.25 28.86 -37.44
CA ARG A 152 -29.71 27.93 -38.50
C ARG A 152 -30.10 26.58 -37.87
N GLN A 153 -31.37 26.21 -37.99
CA GLN A 153 -31.85 24.83 -37.79
C GLN A 153 -31.30 23.92 -38.90
N PRO A 154 -31.11 22.64 -38.59
CA PRO A 154 -31.87 21.65 -39.34
C PRO A 154 -32.66 20.72 -38.42
N ASP A 155 -33.91 20.51 -38.79
CA ASP A 155 -34.80 19.44 -38.34
C ASP A 155 -34.10 18.08 -38.34
N ARG A 156 -34.15 17.34 -37.22
CA ARG A 156 -34.42 15.89 -37.14
C ARG A 156 -34.84 15.49 -35.72
N ASP A 157 -36.15 15.44 -35.55
CA ASP A 157 -36.95 14.37 -34.94
C ASP A 157 -36.33 13.40 -33.89
N ARG A 158 -37.09 13.27 -32.78
CA ARG A 158 -37.30 12.08 -31.92
C ARG A 158 -36.40 11.83 -30.69
N GLY A 159 -37.01 11.95 -29.51
CA GLY A 159 -36.63 11.19 -28.30
C GLY A 159 -36.76 11.98 -26.99
N GLY A 160 -37.82 11.73 -26.22
CA GLY A 160 -38.14 12.49 -25.01
C GLY A 160 -37.34 12.15 -23.74
N ALA A 161 -37.36 13.13 -22.83
CA ALA A 161 -37.36 13.04 -21.37
C ALA A 161 -36.26 12.26 -20.63
N GLN A 162 -35.40 12.95 -19.88
CA GLN A 162 -35.62 13.15 -18.43
C GLN A 162 -34.52 14.06 -17.84
N ARG A 163 -34.96 15.18 -17.24
CA ARG A 163 -34.17 15.88 -16.22
C ARG A 163 -33.97 14.93 -15.05
N ARG A 164 -32.73 14.75 -14.60
CA ARG A 164 -32.41 14.22 -13.27
C ARG A 164 -31.59 15.24 -12.48
N PRO A 165 -31.78 15.26 -11.15
CA PRO A 165 -31.65 16.46 -10.34
C PRO A 165 -30.20 16.84 -10.09
N GLN A 166 -30.01 18.13 -9.83
CA GLN A 166 -28.81 18.68 -9.24
C GLN A 166 -28.58 17.97 -7.91
N HIS A 167 -27.46 17.24 -7.81
CA HIS A 167 -26.98 16.78 -6.52
C HIS A 167 -26.38 18.01 -5.83
N GLU A 168 -27.26 18.64 -5.06
CA GLU A 168 -26.97 19.60 -4.01
C GLU A 168 -25.70 19.20 -3.25
N PHE A 169 -24.95 20.22 -2.82
CA PHE A 169 -23.80 20.13 -1.92
C PHE A 169 -23.88 18.93 -0.98
N SER A 170 -22.94 17.98 -1.09
CA SER A 170 -22.99 16.76 -0.29
C SER A 170 -22.83 17.10 1.21
N PRO A 171 -23.84 16.89 2.07
CA PRO A 171 -23.70 17.09 3.52
C PRO A 171 -22.72 16.08 4.16
N ARG A 172 -22.13 15.17 3.36
CA ARG A 172 -21.15 14.19 3.81
C ARG A 172 -19.80 14.80 4.19
N MET A 173 -19.42 15.96 3.63
CA MET A 173 -18.16 16.63 4.01
C MET A 173 -18.23 17.26 5.42
N LEU A 174 -19.44 17.61 5.88
CA LEU A 174 -19.69 18.07 7.26
C LEU A 174 -19.85 16.90 8.25
N LEU A 175 -20.44 15.78 7.83
CA LEU A 175 -20.56 14.61 8.71
C LEU A 175 -19.23 13.86 8.89
N TYR A 176 -18.37 13.79 7.87
CA TYR A 176 -17.04 13.18 8.01
C TYR A 176 -16.12 14.01 8.92
N THR A 177 -16.20 15.34 8.89
CA THR A 177 -15.41 16.20 9.80
C THR A 177 -15.91 16.10 11.24
N ILE A 178 -17.22 16.07 11.49
CA ILE A 178 -17.79 15.91 12.84
C ILE A 178 -17.51 14.51 13.42
N ALA A 179 -17.57 13.45 12.60
CA ALA A 179 -17.29 12.07 13.03
C ALA A 179 -15.79 11.85 13.38
N ILE A 180 -14.87 12.43 12.62
CA ILE A 180 -13.42 12.31 12.86
C ILE A 180 -13.03 13.06 14.14
N THR A 181 -13.59 14.26 14.39
CA THR A 181 -13.36 14.98 15.66
C THR A 181 -14.05 14.31 16.85
N GLY A 182 -15.21 13.69 16.66
CA GLY A 182 -15.94 12.99 17.74
C GLY A 182 -15.25 11.71 18.21
N ILE A 183 -14.67 10.93 17.28
CA ILE A 183 -13.92 9.70 17.61
C ILE A 183 -12.61 10.03 18.34
N ALA A 184 -11.92 11.12 17.97
CA ALA A 184 -10.70 11.56 18.65
C ALA A 184 -10.95 11.98 20.12
N VAL A 185 -12.08 12.63 20.42
CA VAL A 185 -12.44 13.06 21.78
C VAL A 185 -12.90 11.87 22.65
N LEU A 186 -13.62 10.90 22.08
CA LEU A 186 -14.06 9.69 22.82
C LEU A 186 -12.90 8.73 23.12
N LEU A 187 -11.95 8.56 22.19
CA LEU A 187 -10.76 7.74 22.44
C LEU A 187 -9.80 8.41 23.44
N GLY A 188 -9.65 9.74 23.38
CA GLY A 188 -8.83 10.49 24.33
C GLY A 188 -9.36 10.44 25.78
N SER A 189 -10.69 10.44 25.97
CA SER A 189 -11.31 10.40 27.30
C SER A 189 -11.31 8.99 27.93
N LEU A 190 -11.38 7.93 27.13
CA LEU A 190 -11.25 6.54 27.63
C LEU A 190 -9.80 6.17 28.00
N PHE A 191 -8.81 6.72 27.30
CA PHE A 191 -7.39 6.49 27.61
C PHE A 191 -6.89 7.31 28.81
N PHE A 192 -7.44 8.52 29.05
CA PHE A 192 -7.07 9.32 30.22
C PHE A 192 -7.77 8.91 31.52
N GLN A 193 -8.87 8.15 31.47
CA GLN A 193 -9.47 7.57 32.68
C GLN A 193 -8.79 6.27 33.14
N ARG A 194 -7.80 5.75 32.40
CA ARG A 194 -7.25 4.41 32.66
C ARG A 194 -5.73 4.39 32.80
N LYS A 195 -5.21 5.14 33.78
CA LYS A 195 -4.00 4.80 34.55
C LYS A 195 -3.82 5.73 35.77
N PRO A 196 -3.16 5.31 36.85
CA PRO A 196 -3.69 4.48 37.94
C PRO A 196 -3.61 5.20 39.30
N GLY A 197 -4.58 4.99 40.18
CA GLY A 197 -4.46 5.18 41.63
C GLY A 197 -5.15 3.96 42.28
N ASP A 198 -4.64 3.29 43.30
CA ASP A 198 -3.67 3.68 44.31
C ASP A 198 -2.84 2.46 44.77
N ASN A 199 -1.72 2.77 45.43
CA ASN A 199 -1.01 1.90 46.37
C ASN A 199 -1.98 1.28 47.40
N GLU A 200 -1.65 0.09 47.93
CA GLU A 200 -1.13 -0.11 49.30
C GLU A 200 -1.44 -1.54 49.86
N MET A 201 -0.41 -2.14 50.46
CA MET A 201 -0.36 -3.11 51.58
C MET A 201 -1.18 -4.42 51.62
N HIS A 202 -0.48 -5.56 51.50
CA HIS A 202 -0.09 -6.48 52.59
C HIS A 202 0.95 -7.50 52.09
#